data_AF-A0A227JDC3-F1
#
_entry.id   AF-A0A227JDC3-F1
#
_cell.length_a   1.000
_cell.length_b   1.000
_cell.length_c   1.000
_cell.angle_alpha   90.00
_cell.angle_beta   90.00
_cell.angle_gamma   90.00
#
_symmetry.space_group_name_H-M   'P 1'
#
loop_
_entity.id
_entity.type
_entity.pdbx_description
1 polymer ?
#
loop_
_entity_poly.entity_id
_entity_poly.type
_entity_poly.pdbx_seq_one_letter_code
_entity_poly.pdbx_strand_id
1 'polypeptide(L)'
;MWLVVVVLAFIHIISVRKGPKWLFYVSKPLPVLVMIGILLNSPASQLPYTQWILVGLSLSLLGDLLLMLPRDKFIIGLSLFCSAHLSYSYGFSLMSAWHFTPWLPIALFGLGICFYWLFRPDLGKERIPVAIYILVLMTMCWMAIEY
;
A
#
# COMPACT_ATOMS: atom_id res chain seq x y z
N MET A 1 -19.22 2.59 -10.69
CA MET A 1 -17.73 2.56 -10.72
C MET A 1 -17.16 2.30 -9.33
N TRP A 2 -17.24 3.25 -8.39
CA TRP A 2 -16.83 3.03 -6.98
C TRP A 2 -17.63 1.94 -6.25
N LEU A 3 -18.91 1.79 -6.57
CA LEU A 3 -19.78 0.75 -6.00
C LEU A 3 -19.27 -0.67 -6.25
N VAL A 4 -18.62 -0.94 -7.39
CA VAL A 4 -18.11 -2.29 -7.70
C VAL A 4 -16.91 -2.62 -6.81
N VAL A 5 -16.05 -1.64 -6.56
CA VAL A 5 -14.91 -1.78 -5.65
C VAL A 5 -15.38 -1.97 -4.21
N VAL A 6 -16.40 -1.20 -3.77
CA VAL A 6 -16.99 -1.33 -2.44
C VAL A 6 -17.67 -2.69 -2.27
N VAL A 7 -18.40 -3.17 -3.28
CA VAL A 7 -19.05 -4.49 -3.25
C VAL A 7 -18.02 -5.62 -3.20
N LEU A 8 -16.94 -5.55 -4.00
CA LEU A 8 -15.84 -6.52 -3.95
C LEU A 8 -15.11 -6.51 -2.60
N ALA A 9 -14.89 -5.32 -2.01
CA ALA A 9 -14.29 -5.19 -0.69
C ALA A 9 -15.19 -5.78 0.42
N PHE A 10 -16.51 -5.57 0.34
CA PHE A 10 -17.47 -6.18 1.26
C PHE A 10 -17.49 -7.71 1.14
N ILE A 11 -17.48 -8.24 -0.08
CA ILE A 11 -17.40 -9.69 -0.34
C ILE A 11 -16.08 -10.26 0.22
N HIS A 12 -14.97 -9.53 0.08
CA HIS A 12 -13.69 -9.95 0.64
C HIS A 12 -13.73 -10.00 2.18
N ILE A 13 -14.27 -8.96 2.84
CA ILE A 13 -14.45 -8.92 4.30
C ILE A 13 -15.32 -10.08 4.79
N ILE A 14 -16.40 -10.41 4.07
CA ILE A 14 -17.27 -11.54 4.41
C ILE A 14 -16.55 -12.87 4.21
N SER A 15 -15.72 -12.98 3.16
CA SER A 15 -14.92 -14.17 2.87
C SER A 15 -13.84 -14.46 3.91
N VAL A 16 -13.26 -13.43 4.54
CA VAL A 16 -12.23 -13.58 5.58
C VAL A 16 -12.77 -14.28 6.84
N ARG A 17 -14.08 -14.13 7.13
CA ARG A 17 -14.69 -14.77 8.32
C ARG A 17 -15.14 -16.22 8.13
N LYS A 18 -15.38 -16.71 6.90
CA LYS A 18 -16.01 -18.04 6.68
C LYS A 18 -15.58 -18.83 5.42
N GLY A 19 -14.66 -18.36 4.58
CA GLY A 19 -14.35 -18.98 3.28
C GLY A 19 -13.15 -19.95 3.26
N PRO A 20 -13.12 -20.93 2.33
CA PRO A 20 -11.96 -21.82 2.12
C PRO A 20 -10.70 -21.02 1.77
N LYS A 21 -9.53 -21.50 2.22
CA LYS A 21 -8.22 -20.81 2.08
C LYS A 21 -7.96 -20.28 0.67
N TRP A 22 -8.41 -20.96 -0.39
CA TRP A 22 -8.24 -20.55 -1.78
C TRP A 22 -8.94 -19.22 -2.13
N LEU A 23 -10.10 -18.93 -1.52
CA LEU A 23 -10.85 -17.69 -1.75
C LEU A 23 -10.13 -16.49 -1.10
N PHE A 24 -9.40 -16.70 -0.01
CA PHE A 24 -8.54 -15.68 0.61
C PHE A 24 -7.34 -15.32 -0.27
N TYR A 25 -6.71 -16.30 -0.94
CA TYR A 25 -5.61 -16.07 -1.87
C TYR A 25 -6.03 -15.30 -3.12
N VAL A 26 -7.24 -15.54 -3.63
CA VAL A 26 -7.74 -14.91 -4.87
C VAL A 26 -8.36 -13.54 -4.60
N SER A 27 -9.02 -13.33 -3.45
CA SER A 27 -9.73 -12.08 -3.16
C SER A 27 -8.83 -10.89 -2.80
N LYS A 28 -7.60 -11.12 -2.35
CA LYS A 28 -6.65 -10.04 -2.04
C LYS A 28 -6.00 -9.37 -3.28
N PRO A 29 -5.54 -10.09 -4.32
CA PRO A 29 -4.94 -9.48 -5.51
C PRO A 29 -5.99 -8.95 -6.51
N LEU A 30 -7.23 -9.44 -6.45
CA LEU A 30 -8.28 -9.10 -7.42
C LEU A 30 -8.61 -7.60 -7.47
N PRO A 31 -8.78 -6.88 -6.35
CA PRO A 31 -8.99 -5.43 -6.36
C PRO A 31 -7.84 -4.67 -7.01
N VAL A 32 -6.60 -5.11 -6.77
CA VAL A 32 -5.39 -4.51 -7.32
C VAL A 32 -5.32 -4.72 -8.84
N LEU A 33 -5.63 -5.92 -9.33
CA LEU A 33 -5.73 -6.21 -10.77
C LEU A 33 -6.80 -5.37 -11.47
N VAL A 34 -7.96 -5.20 -10.83
CA VAL A 34 -9.04 -4.35 -11.35
C VAL A 34 -8.58 -2.89 -11.41
N MET A 35 -7.90 -2.38 -10.38
CA MET A 35 -7.35 -1.02 -10.40
C MET A 35 -6.33 -0.82 -11.51
N ILE A 36 -5.42 -1.79 -11.73
CA ILE A 36 -4.46 -1.75 -12.84
C ILE A 36 -5.19 -1.72 -14.18
N GLY A 37 -6.19 -2.59 -14.38
CA GLY A 37 -6.98 -2.65 -15.61
C GLY A 37 -7.78 -1.36 -15.89
N ILE A 38 -8.26 -0.69 -14.85
CA ILE A 38 -8.93 0.61 -14.98
C ILE A 38 -7.94 1.71 -15.37
N LEU A 39 -6.76 1.75 -14.73
CA LEU A 39 -5.73 2.76 -15.04
C LEU A 39 -5.25 2.65 -16.49
N LEU A 40 -5.03 1.42 -16.98
CA LEU A 40 -4.60 1.17 -18.36
C LEU A 40 -5.63 1.59 -19.41
N ASN A 41 -6.92 1.49 -19.10
CA ASN A 41 -8.01 1.93 -19.99
C ASN A 41 -8.33 3.43 -19.88
N SER A 42 -7.68 4.15 -18.95
CA SER A 42 -7.87 5.59 -18.81
C SER A 42 -6.99 6.36 -19.78
N PRO A 43 -7.46 7.47 -20.38
CA PRO A 43 -6.61 8.36 -21.18
C PRO A 43 -5.46 8.97 -20.37
N ALA A 44 -5.56 8.97 -19.03
CA ALA A 44 -4.49 9.38 -18.13
C ALA A 44 -3.31 8.38 -18.05
N SER A 45 -3.42 7.18 -18.64
CA SER A 45 -2.36 6.15 -18.64
C SER A 45 -1.01 6.63 -19.19
N GLN A 46 -1.03 7.63 -20.07
CA GLN A 46 0.18 8.22 -20.66
C GLN A 46 0.86 9.25 -19.76
N LEU A 47 0.21 9.69 -18.68
CA LEU A 47 0.81 10.64 -17.75
C LEU A 47 1.93 9.96 -16.95
N PRO A 48 3.07 10.63 -16.75
CA PRO A 48 4.20 10.07 -16.01
C PRO A 48 3.80 9.65 -14.59
N TYR A 49 2.95 10.44 -13.93
CA TYR A 49 2.33 10.11 -12.64
C TYR A 49 1.65 8.73 -12.62
N THR A 50 0.82 8.46 -13.62
CA THR A 50 0.01 7.23 -13.72
C THR A 50 0.87 6.01 -13.96
N GLN A 51 2.00 6.15 -14.66
CA GLN A 51 2.98 5.08 -14.85
C GLN A 51 3.66 4.70 -13.53
N TRP A 52 4.05 5.67 -12.71
CA TRP A 52 4.61 5.41 -11.38
C TRP A 52 3.60 4.73 -10.45
N ILE A 53 2.33 5.12 -10.52
CA ILE A 53 1.27 4.42 -9.78
C ILE A 53 1.10 2.98 -10.27
N LEU A 54 1.14 2.73 -11.58
CA LEU A 54 1.06 1.38 -12.13
C LEU A 54 2.22 0.49 -11.67
N VAL A 55 3.43 1.03 -11.61
CA VAL A 55 4.60 0.35 -11.06
C VAL A 55 4.38 0.03 -9.58
N GLY A 56 3.96 1.01 -8.78
CA GLY A 56 3.63 0.79 -7.37
C GLY A 56 2.54 -0.26 -7.14
N LEU A 57 1.46 -0.24 -7.92
CA LEU A 57 0.37 -1.23 -7.87
C LEU A 57 0.88 -2.63 -8.20
N SER A 58 1.73 -2.74 -9.21
CA SER A 58 2.32 -4.02 -9.63
C SER A 58 3.24 -4.59 -8.54
N LEU A 59 4.07 -3.74 -7.92
CA LEU A 59 4.92 -4.14 -6.79
C LEU A 59 4.10 -4.52 -5.55
N SER A 60 3.02 -3.79 -5.27
CA SER A 60 2.08 -4.10 -4.19
C SER A 60 1.42 -5.47 -4.39
N LEU A 61 1.03 -5.79 -5.62
CA LEU A 61 0.46 -7.10 -5.97
C LEU A 61 1.46 -8.23 -5.75
N LEU A 62 2.71 -8.04 -6.19
CA LEU A 62 3.79 -9.01 -5.95
C LEU A 62 4.09 -9.17 -4.45
N GLY A 63 4.10 -8.07 -3.70
CA GLY A 63 4.24 -8.06 -2.25
C GLY A 63 3.13 -8.84 -1.56
N ASP A 64 1.88 -8.65 -1.97
CA ASP A 64 0.73 -9.38 -1.43
C ASP A 64 0.83 -10.89 -1.68
N LEU A 65 1.21 -11.30 -2.89
CA LEU A 65 1.42 -12.72 -3.22
C LEU A 65 2.53 -13.34 -2.35
N LEU A 66 3.62 -12.60 -2.12
CA LEU A 66 4.76 -13.07 -1.32
C LEU A 66 4.46 -13.11 0.17
N LEU A 67 3.67 -12.18 0.70
CA LEU A 67 3.23 -12.17 2.10
C LEU A 67 2.29 -13.34 2.41
N MET A 68 1.55 -13.85 1.44
CA MET A 68 0.68 -15.01 1.64
C MET A 68 1.42 -16.35 1.62
N LEU A 69 2.67 -16.39 1.15
CA LEU A 69 3.46 -17.62 1.13
C LEU A 69 4.07 -17.87 2.53
N PRO A 70 3.74 -18.98 3.21
CA PRO A 70 4.12 -19.23 4.60
C PRO A 70 5.61 -19.55 4.84
N ARG A 71 6.46 -19.46 3.80
CA ARG A 71 7.89 -19.75 3.92
C ARG A 71 8.65 -18.43 4.01
N ASP A 72 9.01 -17.94 5.19
CA ASP A 72 10.02 -16.89 5.50
C ASP A 72 10.15 -15.65 4.58
N LYS A 73 9.20 -15.41 3.67
CA LYS A 73 9.23 -14.33 2.67
C LYS A 73 8.54 -13.07 3.18
N PHE A 74 8.21 -13.01 4.47
CA PHE A 74 7.58 -11.83 5.08
C PHE A 74 8.43 -10.57 4.84
N ILE A 75 9.74 -10.64 5.07
CA ILE A 75 10.67 -9.53 4.85
C ILE A 75 10.73 -9.13 3.37
N ILE A 76 10.69 -10.11 2.47
CA ILE A 76 10.75 -9.88 1.02
C ILE A 76 9.46 -9.21 0.54
N GLY A 77 8.31 -9.66 1.01
CA GLY A 77 7.01 -9.04 0.74
C GLY A 77 6.94 -7.62 1.30
N LEU A 78 7.42 -7.41 2.54
CA LEU A 78 7.51 -6.09 3.17
C LEU A 78 8.42 -5.14 2.38
N SER A 79 9.56 -5.62 1.88
CA SER A 79 10.47 -4.85 1.05
C SER A 79 9.83 -4.41 -0.27
N LEU A 80 9.10 -5.31 -0.94
CA LEU A 80 8.35 -4.98 -2.16
C LEU A 80 7.24 -3.98 -1.91
N PHE A 81 6.53 -4.12 -0.79
CA PHE A 81 5.57 -3.11 -0.36
C PHE A 81 6.25 -1.77 -0.09
N CYS A 82 7.39 -1.75 0.58
CA CYS A 82 8.17 -0.53 0.80
C CYS A 82 8.55 0.14 -0.53
N SER A 83 9.06 -0.63 -1.49
CA SER A 83 9.37 -0.14 -2.84
C SER A 83 8.13 0.36 -3.59
N ALA A 84 6.96 -0.26 -3.40
CA ALA A 84 5.71 0.25 -3.96
C ALA A 84 5.37 1.65 -3.41
N HIS A 85 5.55 1.87 -2.11
CA HIS A 85 5.30 3.18 -1.49
C HIS A 85 6.29 4.25 -1.95
N LEU A 86 7.56 3.89 -2.20
CA LEU A 86 8.52 4.81 -2.81
C LEU A 86 8.07 5.20 -4.23
N SER A 87 7.58 4.24 -5.01
CA SER A 87 7.04 4.47 -6.35
C SER A 87 5.84 5.42 -6.32
N TYR A 88 4.90 5.21 -5.39
CA TYR A 88 3.77 6.10 -5.17
C TYR A 88 4.19 7.49 -4.74
N SER A 89 5.11 7.59 -3.78
CA SER A 89 5.65 8.87 -3.29
C SER A 89 6.26 9.69 -4.43
N TYR A 90 7.04 9.04 -5.31
CA TYR A 90 7.57 9.69 -6.50
C TYR A 90 6.46 10.12 -7.46
N GLY A 91 5.45 9.29 -7.68
CA GLY A 91 4.25 9.65 -8.42
C GLY A 91 3.62 10.94 -7.89
N PHE A 92 3.24 10.96 -6.60
CA PHE A 92 2.62 12.14 -5.99
C PHE A 92 3.52 13.39 -6.05
N SER A 93 4.84 13.23 -5.90
CA SER A 93 5.78 14.35 -5.99
C SER A 93 5.80 15.04 -7.37
N LEU A 94 5.53 14.31 -8.45
CA LEU A 94 5.45 14.87 -9.81
C LEU A 94 4.25 15.81 -10.00
N MET A 95 3.30 15.73 -9.08
CA MET A 95 1.98 16.33 -9.20
C MET A 95 1.75 17.36 -8.08
N SER A 96 2.51 17.28 -6.98
CA SER A 96 2.43 18.19 -5.83
C SER A 96 2.68 19.66 -6.21
N ALA A 97 1.81 20.53 -5.71
CA ALA A 97 1.84 21.97 -5.94
C ALA A 97 2.82 22.72 -5.01
N TRP A 98 3.81 22.04 -4.42
CA TRP A 98 4.80 22.60 -3.49
C TRP A 98 4.19 23.39 -2.32
N HIS A 99 3.01 22.98 -1.85
CA HIS A 99 2.39 23.54 -0.66
C HIS A 99 2.85 22.77 0.57
N PHE A 100 3.85 23.33 1.25
CA PHE A 100 4.42 22.71 2.44
C PHE A 100 3.62 23.06 3.69
N THR A 101 3.01 22.06 4.32
CA THR A 101 2.20 22.23 5.53
C THR A 101 2.97 21.67 6.74
N PRO A 102 3.71 22.49 7.51
CA PRO A 102 4.70 22.03 8.49
C PRO A 102 4.13 21.21 9.66
N TRP A 103 2.85 21.38 10.01
CA TRP A 103 2.21 20.61 11.08
C TRP A 103 1.84 19.19 10.66
N LEU A 104 1.68 18.96 9.36
CA LEU A 104 1.26 17.69 8.79
C LEU A 104 2.28 16.55 8.98
N PRO A 105 3.59 16.72 8.68
CA PRO A 105 4.58 15.68 8.98
C PRO A 105 4.66 15.40 10.47
N ILE A 106 4.59 16.42 11.33
CA ILE A 106 4.65 16.24 12.78
C ILE A 106 3.50 15.35 13.26
N ALA A 107 2.28 15.61 12.79
CA ALA A 107 1.12 14.80 13.11
C ALA A 107 1.27 13.36 12.60
N LEU A 108 1.68 13.16 11.35
CA LEU A 108 1.83 11.84 10.73
C LEU A 108 2.94 11.00 11.39
N PHE A 109 4.13 11.57 11.57
CA PHE A 109 5.24 10.88 12.22
C PHE A 109 4.93 10.58 13.70
N GLY A 110 4.26 11.49 14.41
CA GLY A 110 3.78 11.23 15.77
C GLY A 110 2.81 10.04 15.83
N LEU A 111 1.89 9.95 14.87
CA LEU A 111 0.95 8.85 14.73
C LEU A 111 1.66 7.54 14.37
N GLY A 112 2.67 7.59 13.49
CA GLY A 112 3.53 6.44 13.17
C GLY A 112 4.31 5.91 14.38
N ILE A 113 4.81 6.79 15.24
CA ILE A 113 5.47 6.41 16.50
C ILE A 113 4.48 5.74 17.46
N CYS A 114 3.25 6.28 17.56
CA CYS A 114 2.19 5.70 18.37
C CYS A 114 1.86 4.27 17.93
N PHE A 115 1.68 4.04 16.62
CA PHE A 115 1.46 2.69 16.09
C PHE A 115 2.65 1.77 16.30
N TYR A 116 3.88 2.25 16.10
CA TYR A 116 5.07 1.44 16.36
C TYR A 116 5.13 0.99 17.81
N TRP A 117 4.79 1.87 18.76
CA TRP A 117 4.70 1.52 20.18
C TRP A 117 3.62 0.48 20.48
N LEU A 118 2.46 0.59 19.84
CA LEU A 118 1.35 -0.35 20.00
C LEU A 118 1.72 -1.76 19.51
N PHE A 119 2.42 -1.87 18.39
CA PHE A 119 2.81 -3.16 17.81
C PHE A 119 4.10 -3.73 18.41
N ARG A 120 4.95 -2.90 19.04
CA ARG A 120 6.23 -3.27 19.66
C ARG A 120 6.26 -4.62 20.43
N PRO A 121 5.26 -4.98 21.27
CA PRO A 121 5.30 -6.24 22.02
C PRO A 121 5.33 -7.50 21.12
N ASP A 122 4.70 -7.46 19.95
CA ASP A 122 4.49 -8.66 19.11
C ASP A 122 5.51 -8.83 17.98
N LEU A 123 6.37 -7.83 17.73
CA LEU A 123 7.25 -7.82 16.55
C LEU A 123 8.52 -8.69 16.62
N GLY A 124 8.94 -9.14 17.80
CA GLY A 124 10.12 -10.00 17.95
C GLY A 124 11.38 -9.50 17.21
N LYS A 125 11.85 -10.27 16.21
CA LYS A 125 13.04 -9.98 15.37
C LYS A 125 12.76 -9.01 14.21
N GLU A 126 11.51 -8.78 13.84
CA GLU A 126 11.08 -7.98 12.68
C GLU A 126 10.90 -6.48 13.00
N ARG A 127 11.33 -6.03 14.18
CA ARG A 127 11.18 -4.65 14.66
C ARG A 127 11.79 -3.60 13.73
N ILE A 128 13.00 -3.87 13.26
CA ILE A 128 13.74 -2.93 12.39
C ILE A 128 13.07 -2.81 11.01
N PRO A 129 12.75 -3.92 10.30
CA PRO A 129 12.01 -3.85 9.03
C PRO A 129 10.70 -3.09 9.13
N VAL A 130 9.93 -3.31 10.20
CA VAL A 130 8.63 -2.64 10.37
C VAL A 130 8.79 -1.16 10.71
N ALA A 131 9.79 -0.78 11.51
CA ALA A 131 10.07 0.64 11.77
C ALA A 131 10.41 1.40 10.48
N ILE A 132 11.27 0.81 9.64
CA ILE A 132 11.62 1.37 8.32
C ILE A 132 10.36 1.48 7.44
N TYR A 133 9.53 0.45 7.43
CA TYR A 133 8.29 0.44 6.67
C TYR A 133 7.31 1.53 7.11
N ILE A 134 7.10 1.71 8.42
CA ILE A 134 6.24 2.77 8.97
C ILE A 134 6.76 4.15 8.56
N LEU A 135 8.08 4.37 8.61
CA LEU A 135 8.67 5.64 8.16
C LEU A 135 8.36 5.92 6.69
N VAL A 136 8.53 4.93 5.81
CA VAL A 136 8.22 5.08 4.37
C VAL A 136 6.72 5.25 4.11
N LEU A 137 5.86 4.60 4.89
CA LEU A 137 4.42 4.80 4.85
C LEU A 137 4.04 6.23 5.21
N MET A 138 4.62 6.77 6.29
CA MET A 138 4.32 8.14 6.73
C MET A 138 4.81 9.18 5.72
N THR A 139 5.97 8.97 5.08
CA THR A 139 6.43 9.87 4.00
C THR A 139 5.53 9.81 2.78
N MET A 140 5.04 8.63 2.39
CA MET A 140 4.09 8.49 1.29
C MET A 140 2.75 9.17 1.60
N CYS A 141 2.21 8.98 2.81
CA CYS A 141 0.99 9.66 3.26
C CYS A 141 1.14 11.17 3.26
N TRP A 142 2.28 11.68 3.71
CA TRP A 142 2.57 13.10 3.68
C TRP A 142 2.54 13.65 2.25
N MET A 143 3.30 13.01 1.34
CA MET A 143 3.36 13.42 -0.07
C MET A 143 2.00 13.32 -0.77
N ALA A 144 1.15 12.36 -0.38
CA ALA A 144 -0.19 12.20 -0.95
C ALA A 144 -1.19 13.25 -0.45
N ILE A 145 -1.00 13.80 0.76
CA ILE A 145 -1.87 14.85 1.32
C ILE A 145 -1.42 16.25 0.87
N GLU A 146 -0.13 16.44 0.57
CA GLU A 146 0.40 17.67 -0.03
C GLU A 146 0.22 17.76 -1.55
N TYR A 147 -0.42 16.76 -2.16
CA TYR A 147 -0.84 16.78 -3.56
C TYR A 147 -2.21 17.46 -3.72
#